data_AF-A0A7K4SGG3-F1
#
_entry.id   AF-A0A7K4SGG3-F1
#
_cell.length_a   1.000
_cell.length_b   1.000
_cell.length_c   1.000
_cell.angle_alpha   90.00
_cell.angle_beta   90.00
_cell.angle_gamma   90.00
#
_symmetry.space_group_name_H-M   'P 1'
#
loop_
_entity.id
_entity.type
_entity.pdbx_description
1 polymer ?
#
loop_
_entity_poly.entity_id
_entity_poly.type
_entity_poly.pdbx_seq_one_letter_code
_entity_poly.pdbx_strand_id
1 'polypeptide(L)'
;VLRMTIHGRDSEGTPQQLSMSKKERTGTFAVRDGLNASAVVVYDYGKLLVGYRSWRHRVCYVTRLDKDNIPGLDAVTETFQRRQAEMKEVGDNDVPLADRSILGTTVNILCSTVPVFWA
;
A
#
# COMPACT_ATOMS: atom_id res chain seq x y z
N VAL A 1 1.28 -14.68 13.19
CA VAL A 1 1.15 -14.10 11.84
C VAL A 1 0.67 -15.21 10.92
N LEU A 2 -0.39 -14.97 10.14
CA LEU A 2 -0.86 -15.87 9.09
C LEU A 2 -0.14 -15.49 7.79
N ARG A 3 0.34 -16.47 7.01
CA ARG A 3 0.92 -16.25 5.68
C ARG A 3 0.25 -17.20 4.69
N MET A 4 -0.15 -16.69 3.53
CA MET A 4 -0.85 -17.46 2.52
C MET A 4 -0.40 -17.02 1.12
N THR A 5 -0.49 -17.96 0.18
CA THR A 5 -0.38 -17.70 -1.25
C THR A 5 -1.67 -18.15 -1.89
N ILE A 6 -2.33 -17.24 -2.62
CA ILE A 6 -3.57 -17.51 -3.33
C ILE A 6 -3.22 -17.63 -4.81
N HIS A 7 -3.51 -18.78 -5.41
CA HIS A 7 -3.41 -18.98 -6.85
C HIS A 7 -4.72 -18.57 -7.50
N GLY A 8 -4.65 -18.06 -8.74
CA GLY A 8 -5.87 -17.83 -9.51
C GLY A 8 -6.59 -19.14 -9.80
N ARG A 9 -7.85 -19.02 -10.18
CA ARG A 9 -8.67 -20.17 -10.57
C ARG A 9 -7.96 -20.92 -11.70
N ASP A 10 -7.91 -22.24 -11.59
CA ASP A 10 -7.21 -23.12 -12.55
C ASP A 10 -5.70 -22.86 -12.66
N SER A 11 -5.10 -22.25 -11.62
CA SER A 11 -3.69 -21.82 -11.59
C SER A 11 -3.33 -20.76 -12.63
N GLU A 12 -4.32 -20.09 -13.21
CA GLU A 12 -4.10 -18.95 -14.09
C GLU A 12 -3.73 -17.70 -13.29
N GLY A 13 -2.95 -16.80 -13.92
CA GLY A 13 -2.54 -15.54 -13.31
C GLY A 13 -1.34 -15.63 -12.37
N THR A 14 -1.00 -14.51 -11.75
CA THR A 14 0.15 -14.44 -10.82
C THR A 14 -0.30 -14.76 -9.41
N PRO A 15 0.38 -15.67 -8.68
CA PRO A 15 0.02 -15.98 -7.30
C PRO A 15 0.09 -14.73 -6.42
N GLN A 16 -0.94 -14.52 -5.61
CA GLN A 16 -1.03 -13.42 -4.67
C GLN A 16 -0.50 -13.87 -3.31
N GLN A 17 0.64 -13.31 -2.89
CA GLN A 17 1.17 -13.53 -1.55
C GLN A 17 0.60 -12.52 -0.57
N LEU A 18 0.15 -13.00 0.59
CA LEU A 18 -0.34 -12.16 1.68
C LEU A 18 0.15 -12.63 3.04
N SER A 19 0.23 -11.69 3.98
CA SER A 19 0.42 -11.98 5.39
C SER A 19 -0.49 -11.13 6.26
N MET A 20 -0.97 -11.68 7.36
CA MET A 20 -1.85 -10.99 8.29
C MET A 20 -1.34 -11.11 9.72
N SER A 21 -1.38 -10.00 10.45
CA SER A 21 -1.06 -9.93 11.87
C SER A 21 -2.30 -9.54 12.66
N LYS A 22 -2.86 -10.47 13.43
CA LYS A 22 -3.96 -10.17 14.36
C LYS A 22 -3.53 -9.17 15.43
N LYS A 23 -2.28 -9.28 15.93
CA LYS A 23 -1.72 -8.41 16.96
C LYS A 23 -1.59 -6.97 16.48
N GLU A 24 -0.99 -6.78 15.30
CA GLU A 24 -0.82 -5.43 14.71
C GLU A 24 -2.08 -4.95 13.98
N ARG A 25 -3.11 -5.80 13.86
CA ARG A 25 -4.33 -5.55 13.08
C ARG A 25 -4.00 -5.12 11.64
N THR A 26 -3.09 -5.83 10.99
CA THR A 26 -2.63 -5.50 9.63
C THR A 26 -2.74 -6.66 8.64
N GLY A 27 -2.98 -6.32 7.37
CA GLY A 27 -2.82 -7.19 6.21
C GLY A 27 -1.77 -6.62 5.27
N THR A 28 -0.85 -7.45 4.77
CA THR A 28 0.24 -7.05 3.87
C THR A 28 0.21 -7.89 2.61
N PHE A 29 0.25 -7.23 1.46
CA PHE A 29 0.10 -7.83 0.14
C PHE A 29 1.25 -7.40 -0.75
N ALA A 30 1.89 -8.36 -1.43
CA ALA A 30 2.82 -8.06 -2.51
C ALA A 30 2.03 -7.83 -3.80
N VAL A 31 2.18 -6.68 -4.45
CA VAL A 31 1.47 -6.33 -5.68
C VAL A 31 2.44 -5.88 -6.76
N ARG A 32 1.94 -5.68 -7.98
CA ARG A 32 2.70 -4.99 -9.04
C ARG A 32 2.37 -3.50 -9.04
N ASP A 33 3.36 -2.68 -9.39
CA ASP A 33 3.21 -1.23 -9.46
C ASP A 33 2.71 -0.72 -10.83
N GLY A 34 2.31 -1.62 -11.73
CA GLY A 34 1.86 -1.29 -13.09
C GLY A 34 2.99 -0.92 -14.06
N LEU A 35 4.24 -0.81 -13.59
CA LEU A 35 5.41 -0.37 -14.36
C LEU A 35 6.55 -1.40 -14.31
N ASN A 36 6.18 -2.68 -14.28
CA ASN A 36 7.09 -3.84 -14.20
C ASN A 36 7.95 -3.90 -12.92
N ALA A 37 7.54 -3.23 -11.85
CA ALA A 37 8.18 -3.34 -10.54
C ALA A 37 7.22 -3.92 -9.49
N SER A 38 7.81 -4.36 -8.37
CA SER A 38 7.07 -4.80 -7.21
C SER A 38 6.67 -3.63 -6.33
N ALA A 39 5.54 -3.77 -5.66
CA ALA A 39 5.10 -2.90 -4.59
C ALA A 39 4.51 -3.72 -3.44
N VAL A 40 4.34 -3.08 -2.30
CA VAL A 40 3.68 -3.66 -1.13
C VAL A 40 2.57 -2.73 -0.68
N VAL A 41 1.40 -3.31 -0.45
CA VAL A 41 0.24 -2.67 0.17
C VAL A 41 0.09 -3.20 1.59
N VAL A 42 -0.07 -2.30 2.56
CA VAL A 42 -0.37 -2.63 3.95
C VAL A 42 -1.69 -2.00 4.33
N TYR A 43 -2.71 -2.81 4.57
CA TYR A 43 -3.92 -2.39 5.28
C TYR A 43 -3.61 -2.38 6.77
N ASP A 44 -3.74 -1.22 7.40
CA ASP A 44 -3.66 -1.05 8.85
C ASP A 44 -5.06 -0.78 9.40
N TYR A 45 -5.75 -1.87 9.77
CA TYR A 45 -7.10 -1.81 10.34
C TYR A 45 -7.11 -1.27 11.77
N GLY A 46 -5.95 -1.18 12.43
CA GLY A 46 -5.80 -0.56 13.75
C GLY A 46 -5.76 0.97 13.66
N LYS A 47 -5.18 1.51 12.58
CA LYS A 47 -5.08 2.95 12.32
C LYS A 47 -6.07 3.49 11.30
N LEU A 48 -6.85 2.62 10.66
CA LEU A 48 -7.75 2.98 9.56
C LEU A 48 -7.00 3.70 8.43
N LEU A 49 -5.90 3.09 7.99
CA LEU A 49 -5.06 3.57 6.91
C LEU A 49 -4.65 2.43 5.98
N VAL A 50 -4.35 2.76 4.73
CA VAL A 50 -3.62 1.88 3.83
C VAL A 50 -2.32 2.56 3.42
N GLY A 51 -1.20 1.85 3.57
CA GLY A 51 0.10 2.29 3.08
C GLY A 51 0.55 1.53 1.84
N TYR A 52 1.26 2.21 0.95
CA TYR A 52 1.79 1.64 -0.30
C TYR A 52 3.21 2.13 -0.57
N ARG A 53 4.08 1.19 -0.96
CA ARG A 53 5.44 1.49 -1.42
C ARG A 53 5.77 0.68 -2.66
N SER A 54 6.09 1.36 -3.76
CA SER A 54 6.73 0.76 -4.94
C SER A 54 8.25 0.82 -4.79
N TRP A 55 8.95 -0.19 -5.32
CA TRP A 55 10.42 -0.24 -5.33
C TRP A 55 11.02 0.70 -6.37
N ARG A 56 10.23 1.12 -7.37
CA ARG A 56 10.65 2.05 -8.41
C ARG A 56 10.64 3.51 -7.92
N HIS A 57 9.81 3.81 -6.93
CA HIS A 57 9.60 5.16 -6.44
C HIS A 57 10.22 5.36 -5.06
N ARG A 58 10.89 6.50 -4.85
CA ARG A 58 11.51 6.86 -3.57
C ARG A 58 10.55 7.58 -2.62
N VAL A 59 9.27 7.19 -2.65
CA VAL A 59 8.20 7.77 -1.82
C VAL A 59 7.29 6.66 -1.32
N CYS A 60 6.61 6.89 -0.20
CA CYS A 60 5.52 6.06 0.30
C CYS A 60 4.22 6.84 0.17
N TYR A 61 3.13 6.18 -0.15
CA TYR A 61 1.81 6.80 -0.15
C TYR A 61 0.94 6.18 0.94
N VAL A 62 0.07 6.99 1.51
CA VAL A 62 -0.97 6.54 2.44
C VAL A 62 -2.31 7.12 2.06
N THR A 63 -3.38 6.39 2.34
CA THR A 63 -4.75 6.90 2.26
C THR A 63 -5.56 6.43 3.45
N ARG A 64 -6.66 7.14 3.75
CA ARG A 64 -7.57 6.78 4.83
C ARG A 64 -8.40 5.56 4.44
N LEU A 65 -8.64 4.71 5.41
CA LEU A 65 -9.52 3.56 5.28
C LEU A 65 -10.86 3.88 5.95
N ASP A 66 -11.95 3.71 5.21
CA ASP A 66 -13.28 3.71 5.80
C ASP A 66 -13.53 2.33 6.44
N LYS A 67 -13.91 2.33 7.72
CA LYS A 67 -14.21 1.10 8.46
C LYS A 67 -15.47 0.40 7.94
N ASP A 68 -16.40 1.15 7.36
CA ASP A 68 -17.70 0.66 6.89
C ASP A 68 -17.64 0.30 5.40
N ASN A 69 -16.61 0.75 4.68
CA ASN A 69 -16.38 0.49 3.27
C ASN A 69 -14.90 0.28 2.96
N ILE A 70 -14.40 -0.93 3.25
CA ILE A 70 -13.00 -1.30 3.02
C ILE A 70 -12.81 -1.62 1.51
N PRO A 71 -12.04 -0.81 0.76
CA PRO A 71 -11.82 -1.05 -0.67
C PRO A 71 -10.97 -2.31 -0.90
N GLY A 72 -11.26 -2.98 -2.01
CA GLY A 72 -10.49 -4.13 -2.50
C GLY A 72 -9.04 -3.78 -2.86
N LEU A 73 -8.19 -4.81 -2.93
CA LEU A 73 -6.76 -4.65 -3.21
C LEU A 73 -6.50 -4.02 -4.59
N ASP A 74 -7.33 -4.34 -5.56
CA ASP A 74 -7.35 -3.78 -6.91
C ASP A 74 -7.62 -2.28 -6.90
N ALA A 75 -8.72 -1.84 -6.28
CA ALA A 75 -9.12 -0.43 -6.21
C ALA A 75 -8.08 0.44 -5.47
N VAL A 76 -7.51 -0.09 -4.39
CA VAL A 76 -6.44 0.59 -3.64
C VAL A 76 -5.17 0.70 -4.47
N THR A 77 -4.78 -0.37 -5.14
CA THR A 77 -3.57 -0.39 -5.97
C THR A 77 -3.70 0.58 -7.14
N GLU A 78 -4.86 0.63 -7.81
CA GLU A 78 -5.15 1.58 -8.87
C GLU A 78 -5.04 3.04 -8.38
N THR A 79 -5.59 3.34 -7.20
CA THR A 79 -5.52 4.68 -6.60
C THR A 79 -4.07 5.14 -6.41
N PHE A 80 -3.20 4.28 -5.88
CA PHE A 80 -1.79 4.62 -5.70
C PHE A 80 -1.02 4.71 -7.02
N GLN A 81 -1.31 3.84 -7.99
CA GLN A 81 -0.67 3.90 -9.31
C GLN A 81 -1.04 5.18 -10.05
N ARG A 82 -2.31 5.61 -9.99
CA ARG A 82 -2.74 6.91 -10.52
C ARG A 82 -1.98 8.05 -9.84
N ARG A 83 -1.86 8.02 -8.50
CA ARG A 83 -1.11 9.04 -7.77
C ARG A 83 0.37 9.10 -8.16
N GLN A 84 0.98 7.95 -8.41
CA GLN A 84 2.35 7.87 -8.90
C GLN A 84 2.53 8.47 -10.30
N ALA A 85 1.52 8.36 -11.16
CA ALA A 85 1.53 8.97 -12.48
C ALA A 85 1.41 10.50 -12.38
N GLU A 86 0.43 11.00 -11.60
CA GLU A 86 0.24 12.44 -11.36
C GLU A 86 1.50 13.12 -10.80
N MET A 87 2.17 12.47 -9.84
CA MET A 87 3.40 12.99 -9.21
C MET A 87 4.57 13.11 -10.18
N LYS A 88 4.62 12.29 -11.25
CA LYS A 88 5.64 12.46 -12.30
C LYS A 88 5.37 13.68 -13.16
N GLU A 89 4.11 14.08 -13.31
CA GLU A 89 3.70 15.18 -14.19
C GLU A 89 3.73 16.54 -13.48
N VAL A 90 3.30 16.61 -12.22
CA VAL A 90 3.10 17.86 -11.47
C VAL A 90 4.35 18.28 -10.66
N GLY A 91 5.25 17.34 -10.38
CA GLY A 91 6.40 17.57 -9.47
C GLY A 91 5.99 17.55 -7.99
N ASP A 92 6.98 17.33 -7.11
CA ASP A 92 6.80 16.92 -5.70
C ASP A 92 6.18 17.99 -4.77
N ASN A 93 5.92 19.21 -5.26
CA ASN A 93 5.72 20.39 -4.42
C ASN A 93 4.27 20.62 -3.91
N ASP A 94 3.26 19.97 -4.50
CA ASP A 94 1.85 20.23 -4.17
C ASP A 94 1.15 19.06 -3.43
N VAL A 95 1.89 18.01 -3.08
CA VAL A 95 1.29 16.85 -2.40
C VAL A 95 1.51 16.93 -0.89
N PRO A 96 0.43 16.92 -0.07
CA PRO A 96 0.58 17.04 1.36
C PRO A 96 1.32 15.83 1.95
N LEU A 97 2.37 16.12 2.72
CA LEU A 97 3.08 15.13 3.51
C LEU A 97 2.17 14.58 4.61
N ALA A 98 2.23 13.26 4.82
CA ALA A 98 1.56 12.61 5.92
C ALA A 98 2.42 12.68 7.19
N ASP A 99 1.80 13.04 8.32
CA ASP A 99 2.46 12.98 9.62
C ASP A 99 2.74 11.52 10.00
N ARG A 100 4.00 11.18 10.26
CA ARG A 100 4.40 9.81 10.63
C ARG A 100 3.80 9.36 11.95
N SER A 101 3.40 10.26 12.84
CA SER A 101 2.81 9.95 14.14
C SER A 101 1.51 9.14 14.02
N ILE A 102 0.82 9.23 12.89
CA ILE A 102 -0.45 8.53 12.64
C ILE A 102 -0.23 7.07 12.18
N LEU A 103 0.97 6.75 11.71
CA LEU A 103 1.27 5.45 11.10
C LEU A 103 1.40 4.36 12.18
N GLY A 104 0.85 3.18 11.90
CA GLY A 104 1.15 2.00 12.70
C GLY A 104 2.54 1.46 12.39
N THR A 105 3.04 0.58 13.25
CA THR A 105 4.40 0.01 13.17
C THR A 105 4.71 -0.56 11.79
N THR A 106 3.79 -1.36 11.23
CA THR A 106 3.98 -2.02 9.93
C THR A 106 4.14 -1.01 8.79
N VAL A 107 3.30 0.02 8.74
CA VAL A 107 3.36 1.07 7.71
C VAL A 107 4.60 1.94 7.92
N ASN A 108 4.95 2.25 9.18
CA ASN A 108 6.14 3.05 9.46
C ASN A 108 7.44 2.33 9.06
N ILE A 109 7.51 1.01 9.26
CA ILE A 109 8.61 0.16 8.76
C ILE A 109 8.63 0.17 7.24
N LEU A 110 7.47 -0.04 6.60
CA LEU A 110 7.32 -0.01 5.14
C LEU A 110 7.86 1.31 4.57
N CYS A 111 7.58 2.44 5.19
CA CYS A 111 7.95 3.77 4.73
C CYS A 111 9.22 4.37 5.39
N SER A 112 10.04 3.56 6.10
CA SER A 112 11.12 4.05 6.98
C SER A 112 12.14 4.99 6.34
N THR A 113 12.48 4.80 5.06
CA THR A 113 13.58 5.50 4.39
C THR A 113 13.15 6.50 3.32
N VAL A 114 11.87 6.85 3.26
CA VAL A 114 11.29 7.68 2.19
C VAL A 114 10.25 8.66 2.78
N PRO A 115 10.01 9.82 2.14
CA PRO A 115 8.88 10.69 2.50
C PRO A 115 7.56 9.95 2.32
N VAL A 116 6.56 10.33 3.12
CA VAL A 116 5.22 9.75 3.10
C VAL A 116 4.23 10.83 2.68
N PHE A 117 3.47 10.55 1.63
CA PHE A 117 2.50 11.47 1.04
C PHE A 117 1.08 10.92 1.12
N TRP A 118 0.10 11.80 1.15
CA TRP A 118 -1.29 11.39 0.94
C TRP A 118 -1.56 11.09 -0.53
N ALA A 119 -2.25 9.98 -0.78
CA ALA A 119 -2.78 9.62 -2.09
C ALA A 119 -4.14 10.25 -2.36
#